data_AF-A0A1Q7B3X8-F1
#
_entry.id   AF-A0A1Q7B3X8-F1
#
_cell.length_a   1.000
_cell.length_b   1.000
_cell.length_c   1.000
_cell.angle_alpha   90.00
_cell.angle_beta   90.00
_cell.angle_gamma   90.00
#
_symmetry.space_group_name_H-M   'P 1'
#
loop_
_entity.id
_entity.type
_entity.pdbx_description
1 polymer ?
#
loop_
_entity_poly.entity_id
_entity_poly.type
_entity_poly.pdbx_seq_one_letter_code
_entity_poly.pdbx_strand_id
1 'polypeptide(L)'
;MTQRANGTPYQATVDRMEARYRERAERDSSGATNPFRRATMKSELAREEMARLPASAYARAWLEGVIINLAAPALLADPRVRALPKPSFYDTPGTSLWQRARAYLFDDPGAYQVLLLLGLLGMLPFLALEATGLVMLARRMPWAAACAGGVLAYFLLLSGPLAAPKYRLPMEPVLIVLAAIPLARLAERRKAGKAI
;
A
#
# COMPACT_ATOMS: atom_id res chain seq x y z
N MET A 1 -4.31 -12.59 8.34
CA MET A 1 -4.57 -11.52 9.33
C MET A 1 -4.03 -11.83 10.72
N THR A 2 -4.00 -13.09 11.16
CA THR A 2 -3.33 -13.57 12.39
C THR A 2 -1.83 -13.24 12.44
N GLN A 3 -1.20 -13.15 11.25
CA GLN A 3 0.15 -12.60 11.01
C GLN A 3 0.43 -11.27 11.73
N ARG A 4 -0.60 -10.41 11.83
CA ARG A 4 -0.49 -9.02 12.31
C ARG A 4 -0.80 -8.87 13.80
N ALA A 5 -1.33 -9.92 14.43
CA ALA A 5 -1.53 -10.00 15.88
C ALA A 5 -0.30 -10.61 16.59
N ASN A 6 0.26 -11.71 16.03
CA ASN A 6 1.24 -12.54 16.74
C ASN A 6 2.57 -12.76 15.99
N GLY A 7 2.78 -12.17 14.81
CA GLY A 7 4.04 -12.28 14.06
C GLY A 7 4.29 -13.61 13.34
N THR A 8 3.32 -14.54 13.32
CA THR A 8 3.37 -15.77 12.50
C THR A 8 3.60 -15.44 11.03
N PRO A 9 4.35 -16.22 10.23
CA PRO A 9 4.53 -15.95 8.79
C PRO A 9 3.21 -15.99 7.98
N TYR A 10 3.16 -15.28 6.84
CA TYR A 10 1.95 -15.21 6.00
C TYR A 10 1.59 -16.61 5.49
N GLN A 11 2.59 -17.31 4.96
CA GLN A 11 2.45 -18.68 4.48
C GLN A 11 1.91 -19.62 5.56
N ALA A 12 2.41 -19.56 6.79
CA ALA A 12 1.89 -20.36 7.90
C ALA A 12 0.41 -20.06 8.23
N THR A 13 -0.05 -18.83 7.97
CA THR A 13 -1.47 -18.46 8.12
C THR A 13 -2.30 -18.98 6.94
N VAL A 14 -1.77 -18.90 5.72
CA VAL A 14 -2.40 -19.44 4.50
C VAL A 14 -2.53 -20.95 4.60
N ASP A 15 -1.46 -21.66 4.95
CA ASP A 15 -1.42 -23.12 5.08
C ASP A 15 -2.43 -23.59 6.13
N ARG A 16 -2.55 -22.87 7.26
CA ARG A 16 -3.55 -23.17 8.31
C ARG A 16 -4.98 -22.96 7.81
N MET A 17 -5.24 -21.88 7.09
CA MET A 17 -6.56 -21.61 6.49
C MET A 17 -6.91 -22.65 5.43
N GLU A 18 -5.92 -23.08 4.65
CA GLU A 18 -6.08 -24.09 3.61
C GLU A 18 -6.26 -25.50 4.17
N ALA A 19 -5.59 -25.83 5.28
CA ALA A 19 -5.85 -27.06 6.04
C ALA A 19 -7.28 -27.09 6.58
N ARG A 20 -7.74 -26.02 7.24
CA ARG A 20 -9.14 -25.93 7.73
C ARG A 20 -10.17 -25.96 6.61
N TYR A 21 -9.87 -25.33 5.48
CA TYR A 21 -10.72 -25.40 4.30
C TYR A 21 -10.80 -26.83 3.78
N ARG A 22 -9.68 -27.56 3.69
CA ARG A 22 -9.65 -28.96 3.27
C ARG A 22 -10.47 -29.84 4.22
N GLU A 23 -10.27 -29.73 5.53
CA GLU A 23 -11.06 -30.47 6.52
C GLU A 23 -12.57 -30.23 6.39
N ARG A 24 -12.98 -28.99 6.04
CA ARG A 24 -14.39 -28.64 5.88
C ARG A 24 -14.96 -29.08 4.54
N ALA A 25 -14.15 -29.05 3.49
CA ALA A 25 -14.51 -29.57 2.17
C ALA A 25 -14.60 -31.10 2.14
N GLU A 26 -13.80 -31.81 2.93
CA GLU A 26 -13.88 -33.27 3.09
C GLU A 26 -15.16 -33.71 3.81
N ARG A 27 -15.69 -32.88 4.72
CA ARG A 27 -16.99 -33.11 5.39
C ARG A 27 -18.20 -32.78 4.50
N ASP A 28 -18.02 -31.94 3.48
CA ASP A 28 -19.06 -31.56 2.52
C ASP A 28 -18.64 -31.95 1.10
N SER A 29 -18.79 -33.23 0.78
CA SER A 29 -18.44 -33.84 -0.52
C SER A 29 -19.14 -33.18 -1.72
N SER A 30 -20.27 -32.49 -1.50
CA SER A 30 -20.99 -31.72 -2.51
C SER A 30 -20.35 -30.37 -2.84
N GLY A 31 -19.56 -29.83 -1.89
CA GLY A 31 -18.93 -28.52 -1.96
C GLY A 31 -17.59 -28.49 -2.71
N ALA A 32 -16.95 -29.65 -2.94
CA ALA A 32 -15.67 -29.73 -3.65
C ALA A 32 -15.78 -29.42 -5.15
N THR A 33 -16.93 -29.74 -5.77
CA THR A 33 -17.13 -29.62 -7.22
C THR A 33 -17.73 -28.26 -7.62
N ASN A 34 -18.55 -27.65 -6.74
CA ASN A 34 -19.26 -26.40 -7.06
C ASN A 34 -18.43 -25.15 -6.71
N PRO A 35 -18.03 -24.30 -7.68
CA PRO A 35 -17.18 -23.13 -7.42
C PRO A 35 -17.83 -22.07 -6.51
N PHE A 36 -19.16 -21.92 -6.52
CA PHE A 36 -19.87 -20.95 -5.68
C PHE A 36 -19.96 -21.41 -4.23
N ARG A 37 -20.17 -22.71 -3.99
CA ARG A 37 -20.09 -23.31 -2.65
C ARG A 37 -18.69 -23.15 -2.06
N ARG A 38 -17.64 -23.37 -2.86
CA ARG A 38 -16.25 -23.16 -2.45
C ARG A 38 -15.97 -21.71 -2.07
N ALA A 39 -16.45 -20.75 -2.87
CA ALA A 39 -16.30 -19.32 -2.58
C ALA A 39 -17.01 -18.94 -1.27
N THR A 40 -18.23 -19.43 -1.08
CA THR A 40 -19.03 -19.22 0.14
C THR A 40 -18.32 -19.76 1.37
N MET A 41 -17.87 -21.02 1.35
CA MET A 41 -17.12 -21.63 2.44
C MET A 41 -15.83 -20.87 2.78
N LYS A 42 -15.07 -20.44 1.76
CA LYS A 42 -13.86 -19.63 1.98
C LYS A 42 -14.19 -18.28 2.62
N SER A 43 -15.28 -17.64 2.20
CA SER A 43 -15.72 -16.36 2.74
C SER A 43 -16.23 -16.47 4.19
N GLU A 44 -16.94 -17.54 4.52
CA GLU A 44 -17.43 -17.81 5.87
C GLU A 44 -16.26 -18.09 6.81
N LEU A 45 -15.35 -18.97 6.42
CA LEU A 45 -14.13 -19.25 7.18
C LEU A 45 -13.28 -17.99 7.39
N ALA A 46 -13.17 -17.14 6.36
CA ALA A 46 -12.49 -15.86 6.48
C ALA A 46 -13.20 -14.91 7.45
N ARG A 47 -14.55 -14.82 7.42
CA ARG A 47 -15.35 -14.00 8.34
C ARG A 47 -15.22 -14.49 9.79
N GLU A 48 -15.27 -15.79 10.02
CA GLU A 48 -15.10 -16.38 11.36
C GLU A 48 -13.73 -16.05 11.95
N GLU A 49 -12.67 -16.17 11.14
CA GLU A 49 -11.31 -15.83 11.57
C GLU A 49 -11.12 -14.33 11.75
N MET A 50 -11.74 -13.51 10.90
CA MET A 50 -11.76 -12.06 11.06
C MET A 50 -12.44 -11.67 12.37
N ALA A 51 -13.61 -12.23 12.68
CA ALA A 51 -14.36 -11.92 13.91
C ALA A 51 -13.58 -12.22 15.21
N ARG A 52 -12.55 -13.07 15.15
CA ARG A 52 -11.67 -13.40 16.28
C ARG A 52 -10.51 -12.43 16.48
N LEU A 53 -10.30 -11.49 15.57
CA LEU A 53 -9.20 -10.54 15.64
C LEU A 53 -9.58 -9.29 16.43
N PRO A 54 -8.63 -8.70 17.19
CA PRO A 54 -8.88 -7.45 17.88
C PRO A 54 -8.98 -6.29 16.86
N ALA A 55 -9.78 -5.27 17.21
CA ALA A 55 -9.94 -4.04 16.41
C ALA A 55 -8.59 -3.38 16.05
N SER A 56 -7.60 -3.48 16.94
CA SER A 56 -6.23 -2.98 16.73
C SER A 56 -5.51 -3.63 15.55
N ALA A 57 -5.80 -4.90 15.23
CA ALA A 57 -5.21 -5.58 14.08
C ALA A 57 -5.71 -4.97 12.75
N TYR A 58 -6.97 -4.54 12.71
CA TYR A 58 -7.55 -3.83 11.57
C TYR A 58 -6.96 -2.43 11.41
N ALA A 59 -6.89 -1.66 12.50
CA ALA A 59 -6.30 -0.33 12.48
C ALA A 59 -4.84 -0.37 12.02
N ARG A 60 -4.04 -1.32 12.55
CA ARG A 60 -2.66 -1.53 12.13
C ARG A 60 -2.59 -1.91 10.65
N ALA A 61 -3.39 -2.88 10.21
CA ALA A 61 -3.49 -3.28 8.81
C ALA A 61 -3.79 -2.10 7.87
N TRP A 62 -4.65 -1.18 8.31
CA TRP A 62 -5.06 -0.01 7.55
C TRP A 62 -3.94 1.03 7.47
N LEU A 63 -3.29 1.34 8.60
CA LEU A 63 -2.17 2.28 8.64
C LEU A 63 -0.99 1.77 7.81
N GLU A 64 -0.68 0.48 7.90
CA GLU A 64 0.37 -0.16 7.12
C GLU A 64 0.10 -0.03 5.61
N GLY A 65 -1.13 -0.29 5.16
CA GLY A 65 -1.49 -0.17 3.75
C GLY A 65 -1.56 1.28 3.26
N VAL A 66 -1.99 2.24 4.09
CA VAL A 66 -1.92 3.69 3.80
C VAL A 66 -0.48 4.12 3.55
N ILE A 67 0.44 3.74 4.44
CA ILE A 67 1.87 4.07 4.31
C ILE A 67 2.43 3.47 3.03
N ILE A 68 2.16 2.20 2.75
CA ILE A 68 2.66 1.52 1.55
C ILE A 68 2.07 2.16 0.28
N ASN A 69 0.78 2.48 0.25
CA ASN A 69 0.14 3.06 -0.94
C ASN A 69 0.66 4.48 -1.24
N LEU A 70 0.98 5.27 -0.20
CA LEU A 70 1.61 6.57 -0.37
C LEU A 70 3.09 6.43 -0.77
N ALA A 71 3.83 5.55 -0.11
CA ALA A 71 5.27 5.36 -0.31
C ALA A 71 5.64 4.49 -1.53
N ALA A 72 4.67 3.84 -2.18
CA ALA A 72 4.93 2.99 -3.33
C ALA A 72 5.39 3.85 -4.53
N PRO A 73 6.60 3.64 -5.05
CA PRO A 73 7.07 4.37 -6.21
C PRO A 73 6.28 3.99 -7.46
N ALA A 74 5.95 4.99 -8.29
CA ALA A 74 5.20 4.81 -9.54
C ALA A 74 5.86 3.81 -10.50
N LEU A 75 7.19 3.69 -10.44
CA LEU A 75 7.98 2.70 -11.18
C LEU A 75 7.51 1.25 -10.96
N LEU A 76 6.94 0.92 -9.80
CA LEU A 76 6.42 -0.41 -9.51
C LEU A 76 5.08 -0.72 -10.20
N ALA A 77 4.43 0.29 -10.78
CA ALA A 77 3.24 0.08 -11.59
C ALA A 77 3.59 -0.40 -13.02
N ASP A 78 4.84 -0.17 -13.46
CA ASP A 78 5.30 -0.53 -14.80
C ASP A 78 5.28 -2.06 -15.02
N PRO A 79 4.65 -2.57 -16.10
CA PRO A 79 4.59 -3.99 -16.39
C PRO A 79 5.96 -4.68 -16.49
N ARG A 80 6.98 -4.00 -17.00
CA ARG A 80 8.35 -4.52 -17.20
C ARG A 80 9.03 -4.74 -15.85
N VAL A 81 8.84 -3.81 -14.91
CA VAL A 81 9.37 -3.93 -13.54
C VAL A 81 8.61 -5.00 -12.76
N ARG A 82 7.29 -5.12 -12.98
CA ARG A 82 6.46 -6.15 -12.32
C ARG A 82 6.72 -7.56 -12.81
N ALA A 83 7.26 -7.72 -14.02
CA ALA A 83 7.61 -9.02 -14.59
C ALA A 83 8.92 -9.60 -14.02
N LEU A 84 9.73 -8.78 -13.32
CA LEU A 84 10.96 -9.26 -12.70
C LEU A 84 10.67 -10.27 -11.59
N PRO A 85 11.54 -11.28 -11.39
CA PRO A 85 11.45 -12.17 -10.25
C PRO A 85 11.49 -11.33 -8.97
N LYS A 86 10.43 -11.43 -8.17
CA LYS A 86 10.35 -10.71 -6.90
C LYS A 86 9.95 -11.67 -5.80
N PRO A 87 10.67 -11.68 -4.66
CA PRO A 87 10.14 -12.30 -3.47
C PRO A 87 8.83 -11.60 -3.09
N SER A 88 7.93 -12.34 -2.47
CA SER A 88 6.70 -11.78 -1.92
C SER A 88 7.02 -11.05 -0.62
N PHE A 89 6.76 -9.75 -0.57
CA PHE A 89 6.97 -8.91 0.64
C PHE A 89 6.23 -9.45 1.87
N TYR A 90 5.11 -10.16 1.65
CA TYR A 90 4.31 -10.73 2.72
C TYR A 90 4.87 -12.06 3.25
N ASP A 91 5.68 -12.75 2.44
CA ASP A 91 6.36 -14.00 2.79
C ASP A 91 7.72 -13.77 3.46
N THR A 92 8.21 -12.53 3.46
CA THR A 92 9.43 -12.16 4.17
C THR A 92 9.24 -12.25 5.68
N PRO A 93 10.13 -12.94 6.41
CA PRO A 93 10.05 -13.06 7.87
C PRO A 93 10.17 -11.69 8.55
N GLY A 94 9.36 -11.46 9.57
CA GLY A 94 9.39 -10.22 10.37
C GLY A 94 8.10 -9.95 11.13
N THR A 95 8.24 -9.43 12.35
CA THR A 95 7.12 -9.12 13.26
C THR A 95 6.60 -7.68 13.08
N SER A 96 7.38 -6.81 12.46
CA SER A 96 7.04 -5.42 12.14
C SER A 96 7.26 -5.11 10.66
N LEU A 97 6.56 -4.09 10.14
CA LEU A 97 6.80 -3.58 8.79
C LEU A 97 8.26 -3.22 8.55
N TRP A 98 8.92 -2.62 9.54
CA TRP A 98 10.31 -2.20 9.42
C TRP A 98 11.26 -3.39 9.28
N GLN A 99 11.06 -4.44 10.09
CA GLN A 99 11.84 -5.68 9.96
C GLN A 99 11.65 -6.33 8.60
N ARG A 100 10.40 -6.42 8.11
CA ARG A 100 10.11 -6.97 6.79
C ARG A 100 10.68 -6.12 5.67
N ALA A 101 10.55 -4.79 5.75
CA ALA A 101 11.13 -3.88 4.77
C ALA A 101 12.64 -4.02 4.70
N ARG A 102 13.32 -4.09 5.84
CA ARG A 102 14.77 -4.31 5.89
C ARG A 102 15.15 -5.66 5.28
N ALA A 103 14.55 -6.75 5.73
CA ALA A 103 14.83 -8.09 5.21
C ALA A 103 14.56 -8.17 3.69
N TYR A 104 13.44 -7.59 3.24
CA TYR A 104 13.07 -7.57 1.83
C TYR A 104 14.04 -6.79 0.93
N LEU A 105 14.59 -5.69 1.45
CA LEU A 105 15.48 -4.81 0.72
C LEU A 105 16.93 -5.28 0.72
N PHE A 106 17.38 -5.96 1.79
CA PHE A 106 18.80 -6.19 2.04
C PHE A 106 19.24 -7.65 2.13
N ASP A 107 18.35 -8.63 2.34
CA ASP A 107 18.79 -10.03 2.50
C ASP A 107 19.12 -10.71 1.16
N ASP A 108 18.39 -10.41 0.08
CA ASP A 108 18.66 -10.95 -1.27
C ASP A 108 18.33 -9.91 -2.37
N PRO A 109 19.22 -8.92 -2.59
CA PRO A 109 18.97 -7.82 -3.50
C PRO A 109 19.09 -8.23 -4.97
N GLY A 110 17.95 -8.52 -5.61
CA GLY A 110 17.84 -8.67 -7.05
C GLY A 110 17.63 -7.35 -7.80
N ALA A 111 17.52 -7.42 -9.13
CA ALA A 111 17.25 -6.25 -9.98
C ALA A 111 15.96 -5.50 -9.59
N TYR A 112 14.95 -6.22 -9.09
CA TYR A 112 13.71 -5.63 -8.60
C TYR A 112 13.94 -4.74 -7.36
N GLN A 113 14.76 -5.17 -6.41
CA GLN A 113 15.07 -4.43 -5.19
C GLN A 113 15.88 -3.16 -5.49
N VAL A 114 16.81 -3.22 -6.45
CA VAL A 114 17.56 -2.03 -6.90
C VAL A 114 16.62 -1.00 -7.53
N LEU A 115 15.73 -1.43 -8.43
CA LEU A 115 14.72 -0.54 -9.03
C LEU A 115 13.74 0.01 -7.99
N LEU A 116 13.36 -0.80 -7.01
CA LEU A 116 12.53 -0.37 -5.88
C LEU A 116 13.23 0.73 -5.08
N LEU A 117 14.50 0.56 -4.73
CA LEU A 117 15.31 1.55 -4.01
C LEU A 117 15.48 2.84 -4.81
N LEU A 118 15.80 2.73 -6.11
CA LEU A 118 15.91 3.89 -7.00
C LEU A 118 14.58 4.63 -7.11
N GLY A 119 13.48 3.89 -7.25
CA GLY A 119 12.13 4.46 -7.26
C GLY A 119 11.80 5.17 -5.95
N LEU A 120 12.13 4.56 -4.81
CA LEU A 120 11.88 5.14 -3.48
C LEU A 120 12.69 6.42 -3.28
N LEU A 121 13.99 6.40 -3.63
CA LEU A 121 14.87 7.56 -3.57
C LEU A 121 14.41 8.69 -4.51
N GLY A 122 14.03 8.34 -5.74
CA GLY A 122 13.49 9.30 -6.70
C GLY A 122 12.17 9.93 -6.28
N MET A 123 11.37 9.22 -5.47
CA MET A 123 10.08 9.70 -4.98
C MET A 123 10.21 10.70 -3.81
N LEU A 124 11.24 10.58 -2.96
CA LEU A 124 11.44 11.47 -1.80
C LEU A 124 11.33 12.98 -2.10
N PRO A 125 11.97 13.53 -3.15
CA PRO A 125 11.83 14.95 -3.47
C PRO A 125 10.39 15.31 -3.88
N PHE A 126 9.68 14.42 -4.58
CA PHE A 126 8.27 14.66 -4.94
C PHE A 126 7.37 14.64 -3.72
N LEU A 127 7.57 13.72 -2.78
CA LEU A 127 6.81 13.69 -1.53
C LEU A 127 7.01 14.97 -0.72
N ALA A 128 8.24 15.49 -0.69
CA ALA A 128 8.54 16.77 -0.05
C ALA A 128 7.85 17.96 -0.75
N LEU A 129 7.82 17.96 -2.10
CA LEU A 129 7.10 18.97 -2.89
C LEU A 129 5.59 18.88 -2.67
N GLU A 130 5.00 17.69 -2.68
CA GLU A 130 3.58 17.44 -2.43
C GLU A 130 3.17 17.96 -1.04
N ALA A 131 3.94 17.61 0.01
CA ALA A 131 3.70 18.09 1.37
C ALA A 131 3.82 19.62 1.47
N THR A 132 4.86 20.20 0.86
CA THR A 132 5.06 21.66 0.84
C THR A 132 3.93 22.36 0.10
N GLY A 133 3.51 21.82 -1.04
CA GLY A 133 2.40 22.32 -1.84
C GLY A 133 1.07 22.26 -1.10
N LEU A 134 0.82 21.20 -0.34
CA LEU A 134 -0.36 21.10 0.51
C LEU A 134 -0.37 22.16 1.61
N VAL A 135 0.76 22.37 2.29
CA VAL A 135 0.90 23.43 3.31
C VAL A 135 0.70 24.82 2.69
N MET A 136 1.26 25.05 1.51
CA MET A 136 1.09 26.32 0.78
C MET A 136 -0.36 26.54 0.33
N LEU A 137 -1.03 25.49 -0.16
CA LEU A 137 -2.43 25.52 -0.55
C LEU A 137 -3.33 25.77 0.66
N ALA A 138 -3.08 25.08 1.78
CA ALA A 138 -3.85 25.25 3.01
C ALA A 138 -3.78 26.69 3.56
N ARG A 139 -2.61 27.34 3.44
CA ARG A 139 -2.42 28.73 3.87
C ARG A 139 -3.11 29.76 2.96
N ARG A 140 -3.29 29.46 1.66
CA ARG A 140 -3.89 30.40 0.70
C ARG A 140 -5.37 30.15 0.46
N MET A 141 -5.76 28.89 0.34
CA MET A 141 -7.09 28.41 -0.01
C MET A 141 -7.41 27.16 0.83
N PRO A 142 -7.76 27.33 2.12
CA PRO A 142 -7.96 26.21 3.04
C PRO A 142 -9.07 25.26 2.58
N TRP A 143 -10.12 25.78 1.94
CA TRP A 143 -11.20 24.95 1.38
C TRP A 143 -10.70 24.03 0.26
N ALA A 144 -9.82 24.53 -0.62
CA ALA A 144 -9.26 23.74 -1.72
C ALA A 144 -8.30 22.67 -1.19
N ALA A 145 -7.52 23.02 -0.16
CA ALA A 145 -6.70 22.04 0.56
C ALA A 145 -7.55 20.97 1.26
N ALA A 146 -8.68 21.35 1.85
CA ALA A 146 -9.63 20.40 2.45
C ALA A 146 -10.24 19.48 1.39
N CYS A 147 -10.63 19.99 0.22
CA CYS A 147 -11.10 19.16 -0.90
C CYS A 147 -10.01 18.19 -1.37
N ALA A 148 -8.79 18.68 -1.62
CA ALA A 148 -7.67 17.84 -2.03
C ALA A 148 -7.35 16.75 -0.98
N GLY A 149 -7.28 17.15 0.30
CA GLY A 149 -7.09 16.23 1.42
C GLY A 149 -8.23 15.21 1.56
N GLY A 150 -9.47 15.63 1.32
CA GLY A 150 -10.66 14.76 1.34
C GLY A 150 -10.62 13.71 0.23
N VAL A 151 -10.21 14.07 -0.99
CA VAL A 151 -10.04 13.12 -2.10
C VAL A 151 -8.95 12.10 -1.77
N LEU A 152 -7.80 12.55 -1.26
CA LEU A 152 -6.72 11.66 -0.82
C LEU A 152 -7.20 10.74 0.30
N ALA A 153 -7.84 11.28 1.33
CA ALA A 153 -8.38 10.52 2.45
C ALA A 153 -9.42 9.49 2.00
N TYR A 154 -10.30 9.84 1.06
CA TYR A 154 -11.29 8.92 0.50
C TYR A 154 -10.62 7.71 -0.17
N PHE A 155 -9.65 7.92 -1.05
CA PHE A 155 -8.96 6.81 -1.71
C PHE A 155 -8.09 6.00 -0.75
N LEU A 156 -7.48 6.63 0.26
CA LEU A 156 -6.71 5.95 1.30
C LEU A 156 -7.60 5.13 2.25
N LEU A 157 -8.80 5.61 2.55
CA LEU A 157 -9.79 4.84 3.30
C LEU A 157 -10.29 3.65 2.48
N LEU A 158 -10.66 3.89 1.23
CA LEU A 158 -11.16 2.83 0.34
C LEU A 158 -10.10 1.74 0.07
N SER A 159 -8.83 2.14 -0.06
CA SER A 159 -7.71 1.25 -0.38
C SER A 159 -6.94 0.77 0.85
N GLY A 160 -7.37 1.15 2.06
CA GLY A 160 -6.61 1.07 3.31
C GLY A 160 -5.87 -0.23 3.59
N PRO A 161 -6.54 -1.39 3.67
CA PRO A 161 -5.87 -2.66 3.93
C PRO A 161 -5.17 -3.26 2.71
N LEU A 162 -5.40 -2.70 1.51
CA LEU A 162 -4.89 -3.21 0.24
C LEU A 162 -3.60 -2.47 -0.11
N ALA A 163 -2.46 -3.03 0.28
CA ALA A 163 -1.16 -2.50 -0.08
C ALA A 163 -0.76 -2.98 -1.50
N ALA A 164 -0.95 -2.14 -2.50
CA ALA A 164 -0.43 -2.36 -3.84
C ALA A 164 -0.18 -1.03 -4.58
N PRO A 165 0.92 -0.91 -5.34
CA PRO A 165 1.28 0.34 -6.05
C PRO A 165 0.17 0.90 -6.95
N LYS A 166 -0.67 0.03 -7.53
CA LYS A 166 -1.80 0.41 -8.38
C LYS A 166 -2.85 1.29 -7.68
N TYR A 167 -2.96 1.24 -6.36
CA TYR A 167 -3.92 2.04 -5.61
C TYR A 167 -3.47 3.50 -5.44
N ARG A 168 -2.25 3.84 -5.88
CA ARG A 168 -1.78 5.23 -5.94
C ARG A 168 -2.32 6.00 -7.14
N LEU A 169 -2.60 5.32 -8.25
CA LEU A 169 -3.00 5.94 -9.52
C LEU A 169 -4.17 6.93 -9.40
N PRO A 170 -5.25 6.64 -8.64
CA PRO A 170 -6.35 7.60 -8.49
C PRO A 170 -5.97 8.88 -7.73
N MET A 171 -4.90 8.85 -6.93
CA MET A 171 -4.41 9.99 -6.16
C MET A 171 -3.42 10.85 -6.94
N GLU A 172 -2.79 10.32 -7.99
CA GLU A 172 -1.74 11.01 -8.74
C GLU A 172 -2.13 12.40 -9.27
N PRO A 173 -3.33 12.63 -9.83
CA PRO A 173 -3.70 13.95 -10.33
C PRO A 173 -3.64 15.03 -9.24
N VAL A 174 -4.11 14.70 -8.02
CA VAL A 174 -4.07 15.63 -6.89
C VAL A 174 -2.62 15.85 -6.43
N LEU A 175 -1.83 14.77 -6.33
CA LEU A 175 -0.42 14.85 -5.93
C LEU A 175 0.42 15.68 -6.91
N ILE A 176 0.21 15.52 -8.22
CA ILE A 176 0.88 16.31 -9.26
C ILE A 176 0.57 17.81 -9.10
N VAL A 177 -0.70 18.16 -8.88
CA VAL A 177 -1.10 19.56 -8.64
C VAL A 177 -0.42 20.10 -7.39
N LEU A 178 -0.39 19.33 -6.30
CA LEU A 178 0.28 19.74 -5.07
C LEU A 178 1.79 19.94 -5.29
N ALA A 179 2.48 19.03 -5.98
CA ALA A 179 3.90 19.16 -6.30
C ALA A 179 4.19 20.37 -7.22
N ALA A 180 3.26 20.72 -8.11
CA ALA A 180 3.41 21.85 -9.04
C ALA A 180 3.38 23.22 -8.34
N ILE A 181 2.63 23.37 -7.23
CA ILE A 181 2.49 24.64 -6.49
C ILE A 181 3.86 25.24 -6.05
N PRO A 182 4.72 24.53 -5.31
CA PRO A 182 6.02 25.07 -4.90
C PRO A 182 6.96 25.29 -6.10
N LEU A 183 6.90 24.44 -7.12
CA LEU A 183 7.70 24.59 -8.35
C LEU A 183 7.32 25.86 -9.13
N ALA A 184 6.03 26.11 -9.30
CA ALA A 184 5.52 27.32 -9.94
C ALA A 184 5.98 28.58 -9.21
N ARG A 185 5.91 28.58 -7.88
CA ARG A 185 6.38 29.70 -7.06
C ARG A 185 7.89 29.93 -7.17
N LEU A 186 8.68 28.87 -7.26
CA LEU A 186 10.13 28.97 -7.47
C LEU A 186 10.45 29.56 -8.85
N ALA A 187 9.71 29.14 -9.89
CA ALA A 187 9.86 29.67 -11.25
C ALA A 187 9.49 31.15 -11.34
N GLU A 188 8.40 31.59 -10.70
CA GLU A 188 8.00 32.99 -10.62
C GLU A 188 9.09 33.86 -9.95
N ARG A 189 9.63 33.40 -8.81
CA ARG A 189 10.73 34.10 -8.12
C ARG A 189 11.98 34.25 -8.99
N ARG A 190 12.35 33.19 -9.73
CA ARG A 190 13.49 33.23 -10.65
C ARG A 190 13.27 34.20 -11.83
N LYS A 191 12.05 34.30 -12.35
CA LYS A 191 11.71 35.28 -13.39
C LYS A 191 11.79 36.72 -12.85
N ALA A 192 11.24 36.97 -11.67
CA ALA A 192 11.28 38.29 -11.03
C ALA A 192 12.72 38.74 -10.72
N GLY A 193 13.59 37.84 -10.28
CA GLY A 193 15.00 38.15 -9.99
C GLY A 193 15.90 38.32 -11.23
N LYS A 194 15.44 37.96 -12.44
CA LYS A 194 16.14 38.23 -13.71
C LYS A 194 15.71 39.53 -14.38
N ALA A 195 14.65 40.17 -13.88
CA ALA A 195 14.09 41.41 -14.42
C ALA A 195 14.60 42.67 -13.70
N ILE A 196 15.55 42.51 -12.77
CA ILE A 196 16.26 43.55 -12.02
C ILE A 196 17.73 43.45 -12.43
#